data_AF-A0A920DRI9-F1
#
_entry.id   AF-A0A920DRI9-F1
#
_cell.length_a   1.000
_cell.length_b   1.000
_cell.length_c   1.000
_cell.angle_alpha   90.00
_cell.angle_beta   90.00
_cell.angle_gamma   90.00
#
_symmetry.space_group_name_H-M   'P 1'
#
loop_
_entity.id
_entity.type
_entity.pdbx_description
1 polymer ?
#
loop_
_entity_poly.entity_id
_entity_poly.type
_entity_poly.pdbx_seq_one_letter_code
_entity_poly.pdbx_strand_id
1 'polypeptide(L)'
;MKVRHNGTYSTQYLHMSKIAKGIRPGVQVKQGQTIGYVGSTGLATGPHVCYRFWKNGVQVDPFKTKLPPSEPISDSSRIYFEFYRDSLTQILDSISFY
;
A
#
# COMPACT_ATOMS: atom_id res chain seq x y z
N MET A 1 1.75 14.10 -1.99
CA MET A 1 1.11 12.92 -2.61
C MET A 1 0.10 12.30 -1.64
N LYS A 2 -1.08 11.87 -2.09
CA LYS A 2 -2.08 11.17 -1.26
C LYS A 2 -2.45 9.82 -1.89
N VAL A 3 -2.46 8.75 -1.10
CA VAL A 3 -2.79 7.38 -1.50
C VAL A 3 -4.05 6.95 -0.77
N ARG A 4 -5.08 6.55 -1.52
CA ARG A 4 -6.30 5.95 -0.97
C ARG A 4 -6.11 4.44 -0.90
N HIS A 5 -6.30 3.85 0.28
CA HIS A 5 -6.19 2.41 0.48
C HIS A 5 -7.54 1.73 0.26
N ASN A 6 -8.60 2.27 0.87
CA ASN A 6 -9.97 1.80 0.72
C ASN A 6 -10.96 2.94 1.05
N GLY A 7 -12.23 2.61 1.34
CA GLY A 7 -13.24 3.60 1.75
C GLY A 7 -12.96 4.27 3.10
N THR A 8 -12.12 3.68 3.94
CA THR A 8 -11.86 4.11 5.32
C THR A 8 -10.54 4.85 5.46
N TYR A 9 -9.48 4.36 4.79
CA TYR A 9 -8.10 4.77 5.06
C TYR A 9 -7.43 5.44 3.86
N SER A 10 -6.66 6.49 4.15
CA SER A 10 -5.72 7.08 3.19
C SER A 10 -4.46 7.58 3.89
N THR A 11 -3.35 7.65 3.15
CA THR A 11 -2.07 8.20 3.64
C THR A 11 -1.63 9.36 2.76
N GLN A 12 -0.93 10.31 3.36
CA GLN A 12 -0.35 11.46 2.67
C GLN A 12 1.13 11.57 2.99
N TYR A 13 1.90 11.92 1.96
CA TYR A 13 3.34 12.07 2.00
C TYR A 13 3.69 13.44 1.43
N LEU A 14 4.30 14.31 2.24
CA LEU A 14 4.65 15.68 1.87
C LEU A 14 6.18 15.88 1.83
N HIS A 15 6.59 17.05 1.36
CA HIS A 15 7.99 17.49 1.24
C HIS A 15 8.84 16.66 0.28
N MET A 16 8.22 15.92 -0.63
CA MET A 16 8.93 15.12 -1.63
C MET A 16 9.80 15.99 -2.55
N SER A 17 10.99 15.53 -2.89
CA SER A 17 11.84 16.14 -3.92
C SER A 17 11.35 15.78 -5.32
N LYS A 18 10.88 14.54 -5.49
CA LYS A 18 10.44 14.01 -6.78
C LYS A 18 9.40 12.90 -6.58
N ILE A 19 8.43 12.85 -7.49
CA ILE A 19 7.47 11.74 -7.61
C ILE A 19 8.10 10.65 -8.49
N ALA A 20 7.96 9.37 -8.10
CA ALA A 20 8.58 8.27 -8.84
C ALA A 20 7.98 8.15 -10.26
N LYS A 21 8.78 7.64 -11.21
CA LYS A 21 8.36 7.50 -12.61
C LYS A 21 7.10 6.61 -12.70
N GLY A 22 6.13 7.03 -13.51
CA GLY A 22 4.88 6.29 -13.71
C GLY A 22 3.83 6.54 -12.62
N ILE A 23 4.16 7.23 -11.52
CA ILE A 23 3.21 7.58 -10.48
C ILE A 23 2.46 8.85 -10.87
N ARG A 24 1.14 8.73 -11.00
CA ARG A 24 0.19 9.81 -11.32
C ARG A 24 -1.18 9.50 -10.71
N PRO A 25 -2.10 10.48 -10.61
CA PRO A 25 -3.45 10.23 -10.13
C PRO A 25 -4.12 9.07 -10.88
N GLY A 26 -4.79 8.19 -10.13
CA GLY A 26 -5.47 7.00 -10.66
C GLY A 26 -4.61 5.73 -10.76
N VAL A 27 -3.28 5.82 -10.61
CA VAL A 27 -2.41 4.64 -10.62
C VAL A 27 -2.58 3.82 -9.33
N GLN A 28 -2.80 2.51 -9.49
CA GLN A 28 -2.77 1.56 -8.40
C GLN A 28 -1.32 1.32 -7.96
N VAL A 29 -1.10 1.24 -6.65
CA VAL A 29 0.22 0.99 -6.06
C VAL A 29 0.14 -0.18 -5.08
N LYS A 30 1.21 -0.96 -4.99
CA LYS A 30 1.34 -2.06 -4.03
C LYS A 30 2.05 -1.59 -2.77
N GLN A 31 1.81 -2.28 -1.65
CA GLN A 31 2.60 -2.06 -0.44
C GLN A 31 4.09 -2.31 -0.74
N GLY A 32 4.96 -1.43 -0.24
CA GLY A 32 6.39 -1.46 -0.51
C GLY A 32 6.83 -0.83 -1.84
N GLN A 33 5.89 -0.47 -2.72
CA GLN A 33 6.23 0.20 -3.98
C GLN A 33 6.74 1.63 -3.73
N THR A 34 7.86 1.98 -4.36
CA THR A 34 8.38 3.36 -4.34
C THR A 34 7.45 4.31 -5.08
N ILE A 35 6.94 5.31 -4.37
CA ILE A 35 6.03 6.32 -4.92
C ILE A 35 6.65 7.70 -5.10
N GLY A 36 7.80 7.95 -4.47
CA GLY A 36 8.51 9.22 -4.52
C GLY A 36 9.75 9.21 -3.64
N TYR A 37 10.45 10.34 -3.62
CA TYR A 37 11.73 10.49 -2.95
C TYR A 37 11.69 11.65 -1.94
N VAL A 38 12.39 11.48 -0.82
CA VAL A 38 12.49 12.47 0.26
C VAL A 38 13.06 13.78 -0.29
N GLY A 39 12.57 14.91 0.23
CA GLY A 39 13.08 16.23 -0.07
C GLY A 39 12.79 17.21 1.06
N SER A 40 12.84 18.49 0.74
CA SER A 40 12.55 19.60 1.66
C SER A 40 11.68 20.66 0.99
N THR A 41 10.72 20.24 0.16
CA THR A 41 9.85 21.17 -0.57
C THR A 41 8.74 21.74 0.31
N GLY A 42 8.30 22.97 0.03
CA GLY A 42 7.29 23.68 0.81
C GLY A 42 7.80 24.15 2.18
N LEU A 43 6.91 24.19 3.18
CA LEU A 43 7.26 24.54 4.56
C LEU A 43 7.94 23.36 5.26
N ALA A 44 9.23 23.16 4.99
CA ALA A 44 10.07 22.16 5.62
C ALA A 44 11.38 22.80 6.11
N THR A 45 11.79 22.47 7.34
CA THR A 45 13.05 22.95 7.93
C THR A 45 14.28 22.19 7.43
N GLY A 46 14.09 21.01 6.84
CA GLY A 46 15.15 20.19 6.26
C GLY A 46 14.60 18.91 5.63
N PRO A 47 15.45 18.06 5.03
CA PRO A 47 15.02 16.87 4.31
C PRO A 47 14.35 15.84 5.23
N HIS A 48 13.04 15.63 5.05
CA HIS A 48 12.27 14.62 5.78
C HIS A 48 10.99 14.26 5.03
N VAL A 49 10.28 13.24 5.51
CA VAL A 49 8.92 12.91 5.04
C VAL A 49 7.92 13.29 6.12
N CYS A 50 7.00 14.20 5.80
CA CYS A 50 5.81 14.38 6.62
C CYS A 50 4.78 13.33 6.20
N TYR A 51 4.65 12.29 7.02
CA TYR A 51 3.66 11.24 6.85
C TYR A 51 2.40 11.57 7.64
N ARG A 52 1.23 11.52 6.98
CA ARG A 52 -0.08 11.73 7.62
C ARG A 52 -0.99 10.55 7.33
N PHE A 53 -1.62 10.04 8.38
CA PHE A 53 -2.59 8.95 8.28
C PHE A 53 -3.99 9.51 8.48
N TRP A 54 -4.92 9.06 7.63
CA TRP A 54 -6.29 9.55 7.61
C TRP A 54 -7.26 8.38 7.74
N LYS A 55 -8.20 8.49 8.67
CA LYS A 55 -9.32 7.56 8.85
C LYS A 55 -10.63 8.34 8.72
N ASN A 56 -11.51 7.92 7.82
CA ASN A 56 -12.80 8.59 7.56
C ASN A 56 -12.67 10.11 7.33
N GLY A 57 -11.64 10.52 6.58
CA GLY A 57 -11.39 11.93 6.28
C GLY A 57 -10.74 12.75 7.41
N VAL A 58 -10.52 12.17 8.59
CA VAL A 58 -9.86 12.84 9.73
C VAL A 58 -8.44 12.33 9.89
N GLN A 59 -7.49 13.25 10.12
CA GLN A 59 -6.11 12.90 10.41
C GLN A 59 -6.01 12.29 11.82
N VAL A 60 -5.39 11.12 11.93
CA VAL A 60 -5.25 10.40 13.21
C VAL A 60 -3.80 9.92 13.38
N ASP A 61 -3.42 9.65 14.63
CA ASP A 61 -2.12 9.05 14.95
C ASP A 61 -2.11 7.58 14.50
N PRO A 62 -1.24 7.20 13.54
CA PRO A 62 -1.18 5.83 13.03
C PRO A 62 -0.76 4.82 14.10
N PHE A 63 0.06 5.21 15.09
CA PHE A 63 0.54 4.29 16.13
C PHE A 63 -0.50 4.03 17.23
N LYS A 64 -1.47 4.92 17.38
CA LYS A 64 -2.60 4.76 18.31
C LYS A 64 -3.83 4.15 17.63
N THR A 65 -3.82 4.01 16.32
CA THR A 65 -4.93 3.45 15.56
C THR A 65 -4.76 1.93 15.46
N LYS A 66 -5.70 1.16 16.05
CA LYS A 66 -5.80 -0.27 15.76
C LYS A 66 -6.19 -0.45 14.30
N LEU A 67 -5.23 -0.85 13.47
CA LEU A 67 -5.50 -1.34 12.11
C LEU A 67 -6.03 -2.77 12.25
N PRO A 68 -7.10 -3.13 11.52
CA PRO A 68 -7.55 -4.52 11.51
C PRO A 68 -6.37 -5.37 11.02
N PRO A 69 -5.87 -6.34 11.80
CA PRO A 69 -4.94 -7.31 11.27
C PRO A 69 -5.64 -8.07 10.15
N SER A 70 -4.89 -8.51 9.14
CA SER A 70 -5.40 -9.60 8.31
C SER A 70 -5.52 -10.82 9.21
N GLU A 71 -6.71 -11.41 9.31
CA GLU A 71 -6.83 -12.71 9.96
C GLU A 71 -5.99 -13.72 9.15
N PRO A 72 -5.03 -14.40 9.80
CA PRO A 72 -4.28 -15.44 9.13
C PRO A 72 -5.22 -16.60 8.78
N ILE A 73 -4.94 -17.30 7.69
CA ILE A 73 -5.63 -18.56 7.37
C ILE A 73 -5.37 -19.53 8.53
N SER A 74 -6.43 -20.17 9.04
CA SER A 74 -6.29 -21.16 10.09
C SER A 74 -5.40 -22.33 9.66
N ASP A 75 -4.70 -22.98 10.58
CA ASP A 75 -3.78 -24.08 10.25
C ASP A 75 -4.50 -25.24 9.54
N SER A 76 -5.76 -25.52 9.91
CA SER A 76 -6.57 -26.55 9.26
C SER A 76 -6.98 -26.17 7.84
N SER A 77 -7.30 -24.89 7.59
CA SER A 77 -7.62 -24.39 6.25
C SER A 77 -6.39 -24.18 5.38
N ARG A 78 -5.19 -24.06 5.97
CA ARG A 78 -3.94 -23.79 5.26
C ARG A 78 -3.59 -24.90 4.27
N ILE A 79 -3.74 -26.16 4.67
CA ILE A 79 -3.44 -27.32 3.80
C ILE A 79 -4.32 -27.28 2.55
N TYR A 80 -5.63 -27.08 2.71
CA TYR A 80 -6.55 -26.97 1.57
C TYR A 80 -6.25 -25.75 0.71
N PHE A 81 -5.98 -24.60 1.35
CA PHE A 81 -5.62 -23.38 0.63
C PHE A 81 -4.37 -23.58 -0.24
N GLU A 82 -3.31 -24.16 0.31
CA GLU A 82 -2.06 -24.42 -0.42
C GLU A 82 -2.29 -25.39 -1.58
N PHE A 83 -3.05 -26.47 -1.36
CA PHE A 83 -3.43 -27.41 -2.42
C PHE A 83 -4.19 -26.73 -3.57
N TYR A 84 -5.22 -25.95 -3.26
CA TYR A 84 -6.00 -25.24 -4.30
C TYR A 84 -5.18 -24.15 -4.99
N ARG A 85 -4.36 -23.39 -4.24
CA ARG A 85 -3.44 -22.38 -4.79
C ARG A 85 -2.50 -23.03 -5.81
N ASP A 86 -1.88 -24.15 -5.45
CA ASP A 86 -0.87 -24.80 -6.31
C ASP A 86 -1.51 -25.38 -7.57
N SER A 87 -2.70 -26.00 -7.44
CA SER A 87 -3.48 -26.48 -8.59
C SER A 87 -3.86 -25.35 -9.55
N LEU A 88 -4.35 -24.22 -9.03
CA LEU A 88 -4.72 -23.07 -9.87
C LEU A 88 -3.50 -22.39 -10.50
N THR A 89 -2.38 -22.33 -9.77
CA THR A 89 -1.13 -21.73 -10.28
C THR A 89 -0.61 -22.52 -11.47
N GLN A 90 -0.61 -23.86 -11.41
CA GLN A 90 -0.23 -24.70 -12.56
C GLN A 90 -1.09 -24.44 -13.80
N ILE A 91 -2.41 -24.27 -13.61
CA ILE A 91 -3.34 -23.95 -14.71
C ILE A 91 -2.99 -22.58 -15.30
N LEU A 92 -2.85 -21.54 -14.46
CA LEU A 92 -2.51 -20.19 -14.91
C LEU A 92 -1.18 -20.14 -15.66
N ASP A 93 -0.16 -20.85 -15.19
CA ASP A 93 1.16 -20.90 -15.83
C ASP A 93 1.13 -21.63 -17.17
N SER A 94 0.17 -22.54 -17.38
CA SER A 94 -0.03 -23.25 -18.66
C SER A 94 -0.75 -22.41 -19.72
N ILE A 95 -1.33 -21.26 -19.35
CA ILE A 95 -1.99 -20.37 -20.30
C ILE A 95 -0.91 -19.62 -21.08
N SER A 96 -0.75 -19.96 -22.35
CA SER A 96 0.13 -19.22 -23.26
C SER A 96 -0.49 -17.86 -23.58
N PHE A 97 0.21 -16.78 -23.23
CA PHE A 97 -0.16 -15.44 -23.66
C PHE A 97 0.36 -15.25 -25.10
N TYR A 98 -0.55 -15.27 -26.08
CA TYR A 98 -0.29 -14.81 -27.44
C TYR A 98 -0.21 -13.28 -27.50
#